data_AF-A0A1X6X7Q7-F1
#
_entry.id   AF-A0A1X6X7Q7-F1
#
_cell.length_a   1.000
_cell.length_b   1.000
_cell.length_c   1.000
_cell.angle_alpha   90.00
_cell.angle_beta   90.00
_cell.angle_gamma   90.00
#
_symmetry.space_group_name_H-M   'P 1'
#
loop_
_entity.id
_entity.type
_entity.pdbx_description
1 polymer ?
#
loop_
_entity_poly.entity_id
_entity_poly.type
_entity_poly.pdbx_seq_one_letter_code
_entity_poly.pdbx_strand_id
1 'polypeptide(L)'
;MSLSAAQRARTATEFASNLAASGLSRDELRERTGLLPARFDSALSMAPGTDPADAWLVRDTLEAAVAEAGASLTPFTVLTEEARTAIDGSGITDRR
;
A
#
# COMPACT_ATOMS: atom_id res chain seq x y z
N MET A 1 -9.43 -4.87 -8.64
CA MET A 1 -10.35 -4.79 -7.48
C MET A 1 -10.68 -3.33 -7.21
N SER A 2 -11.95 -3.02 -6.91
CA SER A 2 -12.37 -1.68 -6.48
C SER A 2 -12.55 -1.68 -4.96
N LEU A 3 -11.59 -1.11 -4.24
CA LEU A 3 -11.75 -0.88 -2.80
C LEU A 3 -12.84 0.17 -2.54
N SER A 4 -13.65 -0.03 -1.50
CA SER A 4 -14.60 0.98 -1.04
C SER A 4 -13.87 2.17 -0.42
N ALA A 5 -14.54 3.34 -0.37
CA ALA A 5 -13.96 4.54 0.24
C ALA A 5 -13.55 4.31 1.71
N ALA A 6 -14.32 3.52 2.46
CA ALA A 6 -14.01 3.16 3.84
C ALA A 6 -12.75 2.27 3.96
N GLN A 7 -12.59 1.30 3.05
CA GLN A 7 -11.41 0.45 2.99
C GLN A 7 -10.16 1.25 2.64
N ARG A 8 -10.25 2.17 1.67
CA ARG A 8 -9.17 3.09 1.30
C ARG A 8 -8.74 3.96 2.47
N ALA A 9 -9.69 4.59 3.15
CA ALA A 9 -9.41 5.42 4.33
C ALA A 9 -8.74 4.62 5.45
N ARG A 10 -9.17 3.37 5.65
CA ARG A 10 -8.54 2.47 6.62
C ARG A 10 -7.09 2.14 6.26
N THR A 11 -6.84 1.77 5.02
CA THR A 11 -5.48 1.48 4.53
C THR A 11 -4.57 2.70 4.62
N ALA A 12 -5.07 3.90 4.30
CA ALA A 12 -4.31 5.14 4.45
C ALA A 12 -3.91 5.39 5.92
N THR A 13 -4.80 5.12 6.87
CA THR A 13 -4.48 5.19 8.31
C THR A 13 -3.44 4.14 8.71
N GLU A 14 -3.56 2.91 8.23
CA GLU A 14 -2.57 1.84 8.47
C GLU A 14 -1.18 2.21 7.92
N PHE A 15 -1.12 2.79 6.72
CA PHE A 15 0.13 3.31 6.16
C PHE A 15 0.73 4.43 7.01
N ALA A 16 -0.08 5.38 7.48
CA ALA A 16 0.41 6.44 8.35
C ALA A 16 0.97 5.90 9.68
N SER A 17 0.31 4.90 10.28
CA SER A 17 0.79 4.23 11.49
C SER A 17 2.10 3.48 11.25
N ASN A 18 2.22 2.75 10.15
CA ASN A 18 3.44 2.02 9.80
C ASN A 18 4.60 2.96 9.45
N LEU A 19 4.32 4.09 8.80
CA LEU A 19 5.32 5.13 8.56
C LEU A 19 5.87 5.67 9.89
N ALA A 20 4.98 5.99 10.83
CA ALA A 20 5.39 6.44 12.17
C ALA A 20 6.21 5.37 12.91
N ALA A 21 5.87 4.10 12.78
CA ALA A 21 6.60 2.99 13.39
C ALA A 21 7.98 2.76 12.73
N SER A 22 8.10 2.99 11.42
CA SER A 22 9.37 2.87 10.69
C SER A 22 10.38 3.97 11.04
N GLY A 23 9.92 5.08 11.61
CA GLY A 23 10.74 6.27 11.86
C GLY A 23 11.15 7.05 10.61
N LEU A 24 10.70 6.64 9.42
CA LEU A 24 10.99 7.33 8.17
C LEU A 24 10.08 8.54 7.95
N SER A 25 10.62 9.52 7.22
CA SER A 25 9.84 10.61 6.66
C SER A 25 9.11 10.17 5.39
N ARG A 26 8.02 10.88 5.03
CA ARG A 26 7.30 10.65 3.76
C ARG A 26 8.22 10.75 2.55
N ASP A 27 9.19 11.67 2.59
CA ASP A 27 10.12 11.86 1.48
C ASP A 27 11.11 10.69 1.36
N GLU A 28 11.65 10.20 2.47
CA GLU A 28 12.54 9.02 2.47
C GLU A 28 11.82 7.77 1.97
N LEU A 29 10.57 7.56 2.39
CA LEU A 29 9.75 6.45 1.89
C LEU A 29 9.48 6.58 0.38
N ARG A 30 9.20 7.80 -0.10
CA ARG A 30 9.04 8.10 -1.53
C ARG A 30 10.31 7.82 -2.32
N GLU A 31 11.47 8.22 -1.81
CA GLU A 31 12.76 7.94 -2.45
C GLU A 31 13.03 6.44 -2.53
N ARG A 32 12.73 5.69 -1.46
CA ARG A 32 12.88 4.23 -1.45
C ARG A 32 11.93 3.51 -2.41
N THR A 33 10.69 3.98 -2.52
CA THR A 33 9.72 3.44 -3.49
C THR A 33 10.06 3.84 -4.93
N GLY A 34 10.84 4.90 -5.15
CA GLY A 34 11.14 5.42 -6.48
C GLY A 34 9.92 5.98 -7.23
N LEU A 35 8.80 6.17 -6.51
CA LEU A 35 7.55 6.64 -7.10
C LEU A 35 7.58 8.15 -7.34
N LEU A 36 6.88 8.57 -8.40
CA LEU A 36 6.60 9.98 -8.63
C LEU A 36 5.78 10.54 -7.45
N PRO A 37 6.03 11.77 -6.99
CA PRO A 37 5.35 12.33 -5.81
C PRO A 37 3.83 12.29 -5.90
N ALA A 38 3.25 12.53 -7.07
CA ALA A 38 1.81 12.43 -7.28
C ALA A 38 1.27 11.00 -7.15
N ARG A 39 2.03 9.99 -7.61
CA ARG A 39 1.66 8.58 -7.48
C ARG A 39 1.83 8.10 -6.04
N PHE A 40 2.92 8.52 -5.39
CA PHE A 40 3.18 8.22 -4.00
C PHE A 40 2.08 8.78 -3.09
N ASP A 41 1.70 10.04 -3.26
CA ASP A 41 0.63 10.65 -2.47
C ASP A 41 -0.72 9.96 -2.72
N SER A 42 -1.02 9.65 -3.99
CA SER A 42 -2.22 8.87 -4.35
C SER A 42 -2.21 7.48 -3.72
N ALA A 43 -1.07 6.79 -3.69
CA ALA A 43 -0.91 5.48 -3.07
C ALA A 43 -1.03 5.55 -1.54
N LEU A 44 -0.39 6.53 -0.92
CA LEU A 44 -0.40 6.74 0.52
C LEU A 44 -1.81 7.10 1.04
N SER A 45 -2.53 7.95 0.31
CA SER A 45 -3.92 8.32 0.60
C SER A 45 -4.95 7.33 0.05
N MET A 46 -4.51 6.30 -0.68
CA MET A 46 -5.37 5.34 -1.37
C MET A 46 -6.48 6.03 -2.18
N ALA A 47 -6.09 7.05 -2.95
CA ALA A 47 -7.02 7.82 -3.77
C ALA A 47 -7.77 6.95 -4.80
N PRO A 48 -8.97 7.40 -5.23
CA PRO A 48 -9.70 6.71 -6.28
C PRO A 48 -8.89 6.69 -7.58
N GLY A 49 -8.63 5.50 -8.11
CA GLY A 49 -7.80 5.31 -9.31
C GLY A 49 -6.32 5.02 -9.02
N THR A 50 -5.92 4.93 -7.75
CA THR A 50 -4.58 4.45 -7.37
C THR A 50 -4.30 3.09 -7.98
N ASP A 51 -3.13 2.97 -8.59
CA ASP A 51 -2.67 1.71 -9.15
C ASP A 51 -2.38 0.71 -8.02
N PRO A 52 -2.92 -0.51 -8.08
CA PRO A 52 -2.67 -1.50 -7.05
C PRO A 52 -1.17 -1.82 -6.91
N ALA A 53 -0.38 -1.79 -7.99
CA ALA A 53 1.07 -2.02 -7.91
C ALA A 53 1.77 -0.94 -7.09
N ASP A 54 1.38 0.33 -7.24
CA ASP A 54 1.93 1.44 -6.45
C ASP A 54 1.60 1.27 -4.95
N ALA A 55 0.37 0.87 -4.62
CA ALA A 55 -0.04 0.61 -3.24
C ALA A 55 0.73 -0.56 -2.62
N TRP A 56 0.96 -1.63 -3.40
CA TRP A 56 1.76 -2.77 -2.96
C TRP A 56 3.24 -2.42 -2.78
N LEU A 57 3.80 -1.57 -3.63
CA LEU A 57 5.17 -1.11 -3.51
C LEU A 57 5.38 -0.27 -2.25
N VAL A 58 4.45 0.64 -1.93
CA VAL A 58 4.47 1.42 -0.69
C VAL A 58 4.39 0.50 0.53
N ARG A 59 3.52 -0.51 0.49
CA ARG A 59 3.40 -1.51 1.55
C ARG A 59 4.72 -2.27 1.78
N ASP A 60 5.29 -2.82 0.73
CA ASP A 60 6.51 -3.65 0.79
C ASP A 60 7.69 -2.83 1.33
N THR A 61 7.81 -1.58 0.86
CA THR A 61 8.84 -0.65 1.32
C THR A 61 8.66 -0.28 2.80
N LEU A 62 7.41 -0.08 3.26
CA LEU A 62 7.12 0.15 4.67
C LEU A 62 7.45 -1.07 5.52
N GLU A 63 7.15 -2.27 5.04
CA GLU A 63 7.46 -3.51 5.74
C GLU A 63 8.97 -3.70 5.90
N ALA A 64 9.72 -3.52 4.83
CA ALA A 64 11.18 -3.51 4.88
C ALA A 64 11.70 -2.43 5.85
N ALA A 65 11.17 -1.21 5.79
CA ALA A 65 11.61 -0.12 6.66
C ALA A 65 11.31 -0.38 8.15
N VAL A 66 10.14 -0.92 8.47
CA VAL A 66 9.76 -1.28 9.84
C VAL A 66 10.64 -2.43 10.37
N ALA A 67 10.93 -3.43 9.53
CA ALA A 67 11.82 -4.53 9.88
C ALA A 67 13.25 -4.04 10.14
N GLU A 68 13.78 -3.15 9.29
CA GLU A 68 15.10 -2.51 9.47
C GLU A 68 15.15 -1.66 10.74
N ALA A 69 14.05 -0.98 11.08
CA ALA A 69 13.92 -0.22 12.33
C ALA A 69 13.77 -1.11 13.58
N GLY A 70 13.60 -2.43 13.41
CA GLY A 70 13.31 -3.36 14.51
C GLY A 70 11.96 -3.12 15.17
N ALA A 71 11.03 -2.44 14.49
CA ALA A 71 9.68 -2.16 14.97
C ALA A 71 8.69 -3.24 14.53
N SER A 72 7.51 -3.27 15.15
CA SER A 72 6.44 -4.20 14.79
C SER A 72 5.54 -3.61 13.71
N LEU A 73 5.41 -4.30 12.59
CA LEU A 73 4.49 -3.94 11.52
C LEU A 73 3.04 -4.02 12.02
N THR A 74 2.27 -2.95 11.79
CA THR A 74 0.82 -3.01 11.93
C THR A 74 0.25 -3.82 10.77
N PRO A 75 -0.48 -4.93 11.04
CA PRO A 75 -1.04 -5.76 9.98
C PRO A 75 -2.07 -4.97 9.18
N PHE A 76 -1.97 -5.05 7.85
CA PHE A 76 -2.92 -4.44 6.94
C PHE A 76 -4.21 -5.25 6.91
N THR A 77 -5.34 -4.59 7.13
CA THR A 77 -6.65 -5.28 7.14
C THR A 77 -7.27 -5.42 5.75
N VAL A 78 -6.88 -4.56 4.81
CA VAL A 78 -7.47 -4.49 3.47
C VAL A 78 -6.50 -5.00 2.40
N LEU A 79 -5.23 -4.63 2.49
CA LEU A 79 -4.17 -5.18 1.65
C LEU A 79 -3.75 -6.52 2.26
N THR A 80 -4.57 -7.56 2.16
CA THR A 80 -4.19 -8.92 2.54
C THR A 80 -3.54 -9.64 1.36
N GLU A 81 -2.82 -10.73 1.60
CA GLU A 81 -2.26 -11.56 0.52
C GLU A 81 -3.36 -12.11 -0.40
N GLU A 82 -4.58 -12.30 0.10
CA GLU A 82 -5.75 -12.67 -0.70
C GLU A 82 -6.10 -11.61 -1.75
N ALA A 83 -5.93 -10.32 -1.42
CA ALA A 83 -6.10 -9.22 -2.37
C ALA A 83 -4.95 -9.16 -3.41
N ARG A 84 -3.77 -9.71 -3.09
CA ARG A 84 -2.64 -9.82 -4.03
C ARG A 84 -2.95 -10.83 -5.14
N THR A 85 -3.42 -12.00 -4.75
CA THR A 85 -3.77 -13.09 -5.68
C THR A 85 -4.93 -12.70 -6.60
N ALA A 86 -5.86 -11.85 -6.13
CA ALA A 86 -6.95 -11.33 -6.95
C ALA A 86 -6.51 -10.34 -8.05
N ILE A 87 -5.34 -9.69 -7.91
CA ILE A 87 -4.77 -8.82 -8.95
C ILE A 87 -4.14 -9.68 -10.06
N ASP A 88 -3.52 -10.80 -9.70
CA ASP A 88 -2.87 -11.74 -10.63
C ASP A 88 -3.88 -12.70 -11.31
N GLY A 89 -4.99 -13.02 -10.63
CA GLY A 89 -5.88 -14.13 -11.00
C GLY A 89 -7.22 -13.80 -11.68
N SER A 90 -7.56 -12.54 -12.00
CA SER A 90 -8.88 -12.21 -12.59
C SER A 90 -8.80 -11.31 -13.82
N GLY A 91 -8.15 -11.85 -14.87
CA GLY A 91 -8.24 -11.34 -16.23
C GLY A 91 -8.98 -12.24 -17.21
N ILE A 92 -9.18 -13.54 -16.91
CA ILE A 92 -9.79 -14.48 -17.87
C ILE A 92 -10.62 -15.55 -17.15
N THR A 93 -11.92 -15.36 -17.03
CA THR A 93 -12.98 -16.38 -17.05
C THR A 93 -14.27 -15.60 -17.31
N ASP A 94 -14.57 -15.37 -18.58
CA ASP A 94 -15.39 -16.24 -19.43
C ASP A 94 -16.76 -15.58 -19.59
N ARG A 95 -16.95 -15.02 -20.78
CA ARG A 95 -18.22 -14.51 -21.25
C ARG A 95 -18.65 -15.48 -22.35
N ARG A 96 -19.46 -16.48 -22.01
CA ARG A 96 -20.28 -17.16 -23.01
C ARG A 96 -21.57 -17.72 -22.45
#